data_AF-A0A8C9TCC5-F1
#
_entry.id   AF-A0A8C9TCC5-F1
#
_cell.length_a   1.000
_cell.length_b   1.000
_cell.length_c   1.000
_cell.angle_alpha   90.00
_cell.angle_beta   90.00
_cell.angle_gamma   90.00
#
_symmetry.space_group_name_H-M   'P 1'
#
loop_
_entity.id
_entity.type
_entity.pdbx_description
1 polymer ?
#
loop_
_entity_poly.entity_id
_entity_poly.type
_entity_poly.pdbx_seq_one_letter_code
_entity_poly.pdbx_strand_id
1 'polypeptide(L)'
;ILLTLLFFLLFLFQSLYVISNCCLKYVKKIKNSTKKMVIDYRKQVTDGSCNIFAIVFIMKRRRHFCADPEQQWVKNLMMTVDAKVLC
;
A
#
# COMPACT_ATOMS: atom_id res chain seq x y z
N ILE A 1 -35.60 8.40 9.16
CA ILE A 1 -34.68 8.52 10.32
C ILE A 1 -33.83 7.25 10.49
N LEU A 2 -34.41 6.07 10.69
CA LEU A 2 -33.61 4.83 10.82
C LEU A 2 -32.82 4.49 9.53
N LEU A 3 -33.46 4.58 8.37
CA LEU A 3 -32.83 4.31 7.07
C LEU A 3 -31.74 5.34 6.72
N THR A 4 -31.95 6.61 7.06
CA THR A 4 -30.97 7.69 6.85
C THR A 4 -29.75 7.52 7.76
N LEU A 5 -29.94 7.11 9.02
CA LEU A 5 -28.85 6.78 9.93
C LEU A 5 -28.05 5.56 9.45
N LEU A 6 -28.73 4.53 8.93
CA LEU A 6 -28.08 3.35 8.37
C LEU A 6 -27.19 3.71 7.17
N PHE A 7 -27.69 4.53 6.24
CA PHE A 7 -26.92 4.97 5.07
C PHE A 7 -25.70 5.81 5.47
N PHE A 8 -25.85 6.68 6.47
CA PHE A 8 -24.74 7.46 7.01
C PHE A 8 -23.66 6.57 7.67
N LEU A 9 -24.07 5.55 8.44
CA LEU A 9 -23.14 4.59 9.04
C LEU A 9 -22.36 3.80 7.98
N LEU A 10 -23.02 3.38 6.89
CA LEU A 10 -22.36 2.70 5.77
C LEU A 10 -21.34 3.62 5.07
N PHE A 11 -21.68 4.90 4.89
CA PHE A 11 -20.77 5.89 4.31
C PHE A 11 -19.52 6.13 5.18
N LEU A 12 -19.71 6.26 6.50
CA LEU A 12 -18.59 6.37 7.45
C LEU A 12 -17.72 5.11 7.47
N PHE A 13 -18.32 3.92 7.40
CA PHE A 13 -17.57 2.68 7.39
C PHE A 13 -16.70 2.58 6.12
N GLN A 14 -17.25 2.94 4.96
CA GLN A 14 -16.51 2.96 3.70
C GLN A 14 -15.35 3.96 3.74
N SER A 15 -15.58 5.18 4.25
CA SER A 15 -14.53 6.20 4.33
C SER A 15 -13.39 5.79 5.28
N LEU A 16 -13.72 5.23 6.45
CA LEU A 16 -12.74 4.70 7.40
C LEU A 16 -11.95 3.52 6.83
N TYR A 17 -12.60 2.63 6.10
CA TYR A 17 -11.94 1.50 5.43
C TYR A 17 -10.93 1.99 4.38
N VAL A 18 -11.29 2.99 3.57
CA VAL A 18 -10.38 3.56 2.56
C VAL A 18 -9.16 4.22 3.21
N ILE A 19 -9.36 5.05 4.24
CA ILE A 19 -8.27 5.70 4.97
C ILE A 19 -7.32 4.66 5.61
N SER A 20 -7.86 3.57 6.15
CA SER A 20 -7.07 2.49 6.73
C SER A 20 -6.19 1.76 5.71
N ASN A 21 -6.49 1.85 4.42
CA ASN A 21 -5.72 1.20 3.34
C ASN A 21 -4.73 2.15 2.64
N CYS A 22 -4.72 3.43 3.02
CA CYS A 22 -3.77 4.41 2.51
C CYS A 22 -2.43 4.34 3.26
N CYS A 23 -1.34 4.45 2.52
CA CYS A 23 -0.05 4.82 3.08
C CYS A 23 -0.09 6.25 3.59
N LEU A 24 0.35 6.47 4.83
CA LEU A 24 0.50 7.81 5.42
C LEU A 24 1.96 8.17 5.67
N LYS A 25 2.87 7.18 5.68
CA LYS A 25 4.30 7.35 5.92
C LYS A 25 5.11 6.32 5.14
N TYR A 26 6.31 6.72 4.71
CA TYR A 26 7.27 5.82 4.08
C TYR A 26 8.20 5.18 5.11
N VAL A 27 8.59 3.93 4.86
CA VAL A 27 9.71 3.30 5.57
C VAL A 27 11.02 3.86 5.04
N LYS A 28 11.89 4.35 5.94
CA LYS A 28 13.18 4.94 5.54
C LYS A 28 14.21 3.88 5.16
N LYS A 29 14.25 2.77 5.91
CA LYS A 29 15.19 1.65 5.70
C LYS A 29 14.52 0.34 6.08
N ILE A 30 14.83 -0.71 5.34
CA ILE A 30 14.40 -2.08 5.64
C ILE A 30 15.59 -3.03 5.54
N LYS A 31 15.52 -4.13 6.29
CA LYS A 31 16.56 -5.17 6.27
C LYS A 31 16.55 -5.89 4.91
N ASN A 32 17.70 -6.38 4.47
CA ASN A 32 17.81 -7.16 3.22
C ASN A 32 16.99 -8.45 3.27
N SER A 33 16.84 -9.06 4.45
CA SER A 33 15.94 -10.21 4.64
C SER A 33 14.49 -9.86 4.32
N THR A 34 14.01 -8.68 4.72
CA THR A 34 12.66 -8.19 4.40
C THR A 34 12.47 -8.01 2.90
N LYS A 35 13.45 -7.44 2.19
CA LYS A 35 13.41 -7.29 0.71
C LYS A 35 13.19 -8.63 0.00
N LYS A 36 13.90 -9.68 0.44
CA LYS A 36 13.78 -11.03 -0.14
C LYS A 36 12.42 -11.68 0.08
N MET A 37 11.69 -11.27 1.12
CA MET A 37 10.35 -11.80 1.47
C MET A 37 9.21 -11.11 0.72
N VAL A 38 9.49 -10.05 -0.03
CA VAL A 38 8.49 -9.37 -0.87
C VAL A 38 8.11 -10.30 -2.02
N ILE A 39 6.81 -10.48 -2.18
CA ILE A 39 6.21 -11.35 -3.18
C ILE A 39 5.50 -10.57 -4.28
N ASP A 40 5.04 -9.35 -3.97
CA ASP A 40 4.27 -8.52 -4.89
C ASP A 40 4.35 -7.05 -4.43
N TYR A 41 3.87 -6.12 -5.26
CA TYR A 41 3.68 -4.73 -4.88
C TYR A 41 2.49 -4.12 -5.62
N ARG A 42 1.87 -3.10 -5.01
CA ARG A 42 0.89 -2.24 -5.70
C ARG A 42 1.33 -0.77 -5.67
N LYS A 43 0.92 -0.03 -6.70
CA LYS A 43 1.11 1.42 -6.76
C LYS A 43 -0.10 2.10 -6.12
N GLN A 44 0.12 2.96 -5.13
CA GLN A 44 -0.89 3.84 -4.57
C GLN A 44 -0.84 5.17 -5.33
N VAL A 45 -1.91 5.46 -6.06
CA VAL A 45 -2.09 6.73 -6.78
C VAL A 45 -2.80 7.73 -5.85
N THR A 46 -2.52 9.01 -6.03
CA THR A 46 -3.23 10.09 -5.33
C THR A 46 -4.54 10.40 -6.06
N ASP A 47 -5.63 9.72 -5.72
CA ASP A 47 -6.95 9.86 -6.36
C ASP A 47 -7.95 10.72 -5.53
N GLY A 48 -7.44 11.51 -4.59
CA GLY A 48 -8.24 12.31 -3.66
C GLY A 48 -8.58 11.60 -2.35
N SER A 49 -8.46 10.27 -2.27
CA SER A 49 -8.62 9.51 -1.02
C SER A 49 -7.29 9.29 -0.28
N CYS A 50 -6.21 9.05 -1.03
CA CYS A 50 -4.86 8.97 -0.47
C CYS A 50 -4.02 10.17 -0.92
N ASN A 51 -3.40 10.88 0.03
CA ASN A 51 -2.68 12.14 -0.25
C ASN A 51 -1.21 11.96 -0.63
N ILE A 52 -0.68 10.73 -0.60
CA ILE A 52 0.72 10.47 -0.97
C ILE A 52 0.82 9.37 -2.02
N PHE A 53 1.74 9.55 -2.97
CA PHE A 53 2.09 8.54 -3.95
C PHE A 53 3.07 7.54 -3.34
N ALA A 54 2.72 6.26 -3.27
CA ALA A 54 3.51 5.25 -2.56
C ALA A 54 3.57 3.92 -3.30
N ILE A 55 4.67 3.19 -3.13
CA ILE A 55 4.75 1.78 -3.49
C ILE A 55 4.44 0.95 -2.25
N VAL A 56 3.39 0.14 -2.31
CA VAL A 56 2.99 -0.74 -1.22
C VAL A 56 3.52 -2.13 -1.52
N PHE A 57 4.62 -2.50 -0.89
CA PHE A 57 5.19 -3.84 -1.00
C PHE A 57 4.40 -4.83 -0.17
N ILE A 58 4.08 -5.98 -0.76
CA ILE A 58 3.29 -7.05 -0.17
C ILE A 58 4.21 -8.23 0.13
N MET A 59 4.12 -8.72 1.36
CA MET A 59 4.83 -9.90 1.85
C MET A 59 3.82 -11.01 2.16
N LYS A 60 4.33 -12.23 2.39
CA LYS A 60 3.52 -13.34 2.88
C LYS A 60 2.76 -12.96 4.16
N ARG A 61 1.61 -13.60 4.38
CA ARG A 61 0.71 -13.37 5.54
C ARG A 61 0.11 -11.97 5.61
N ARG A 62 -0.23 -11.36 4.46
CA ARG A 62 -0.88 -10.04 4.34
C ARG A 62 -0.12 -8.87 4.97
N ARG A 63 1.16 -9.06 5.28
CA ARG A 63 2.01 -7.97 5.77
C ARG A 63 2.39 -7.10 4.58
N HIS A 64 2.32 -5.80 4.76
CA HIS A 64 2.71 -4.84 3.73
C HIS A 64 3.44 -3.65 4.35
N PHE A 65 4.19 -2.93 3.53
CA PHE A 65 4.82 -1.68 3.94
C PHE A 65 4.86 -0.70 2.78
N CYS A 66 4.80 0.58 3.13
CA CYS A 66 4.80 1.70 2.21
C CYS A 66 6.22 2.20 2.00
N ALA A 67 6.63 2.34 0.75
CA ALA A 67 7.94 2.84 0.39
C ALA A 67 7.84 3.99 -0.61
N ASP A 68 8.82 4.88 -0.54
CA ASP A 68 8.93 6.05 -1.40
C ASP A 68 9.43 5.65 -2.80
N PRO A 69 8.64 5.86 -3.87
CA PRO A 69 9.00 5.49 -5.24
C PRO A 69 10.25 6.19 -5.76
N GLU A 70 10.65 7.33 -5.18
CA GLU A 70 11.84 8.06 -5.60
C GLU A 70 13.14 7.37 -5.17
N GLN A 71 13.08 6.53 -4.14
CA GLN A 71 14.24 5.84 -3.58
C GLN A 71 14.78 4.75 -4.54
N GLN A 72 16.09 4.75 -4.76
CA GLN A 72 16.72 3.79 -5.68
C GLN A 72 16.51 2.33 -5.25
N TRP A 73 16.53 2.04 -3.94
CA TRP A 73 16.30 0.68 -3.45
C TRP A 73 14.87 0.19 -3.69
N VAL A 74 13.90 1.10 -3.79
CA VAL A 74 12.49 0.78 -4.08
C VAL A 74 12.36 0.39 -5.55
N LYS A 75 12.93 1.19 -6.46
CA LYS A 75 12.99 0.88 -7.89
C LYS A 75 13.65 -0.47 -8.16
N ASN A 76 14.80 -0.72 -7.52
CA ASN A 76 15.52 -2.00 -7.63
C ASN A 76 14.70 -3.19 -7.12
N LEU A 77 13.95 -2.99 -6.04
CA LEU A 77 13.09 -4.03 -5.49
C LEU A 77 11.88 -4.30 -6.39
N MET A 78 11.26 -3.27 -6.99
CA MET A 78 10.19 -3.44 -7.98
C MET A 78 10.67 -4.28 -9.16
N MET A 79 11.82 -3.94 -9.76
CA MET A 79 12.41 -4.72 -10.86
C MET A 79 12.64 -6.20 -10.48
N THR A 80 13.11 -6.43 -9.24
CA THR A 80 13.32 -7.80 -8.74
C THR A 80 12.01 -8.57 -8.60
N VAL A 81 10.92 -7.89 -8.23
CA VAL A 81 9.59 -8.50 -8.11
C VAL A 81 9.00 -8.74 -9.51
N ASP A 82 9.06 -7.76 -10.41
CA ASP A 82 8.58 -7.88 -11.79
C ASP A 82 9.25 -9.03 -12.53
N ALA A 83 10.57 -9.20 -12.35
CA ALA A 83 11.32 -10.31 -12.93
C ALA A 83 10.87 -11.69 -12.44
N LYS A 84 10.27 -11.80 -11.23
CA LYS A 84 9.70 -13.05 -10.73
C LYS A 84 8.32 -13.36 -11.29
N VAL A 85 7.58 -12.34 -11.74
CA VAL A 85 6.22 -12.50 -12.30
C VAL A 85 6.27 -12.93 -13.77
N LEU A 86 7.36 -12.61 -14.47
CA LEU A 86 7.57 -12.94 -15.88
C LEU A 86 8.18 -14.34 -16.12
N CYS A 87 8.47 -15.11 -15.06
CA CYS A 87 8.91 -16.51 -15.11
C CYS A 87 7.76 -17.43 -14.72
#